data_AF-B3XPV5-F1
#
_entry.id   AF-B3XPV5-F1
#
_cell.length_a   1.000
_cell.length_b   1.000
_cell.length_c   1.000
_cell.angle_alpha   90.00
_cell.angle_beta   90.00
_cell.angle_gamma   90.00
#
_symmetry.space_group_name_H-M   'P 1'
#
loop_
_entity.id
_entity.type
_entity.pdbx_description
1 polymer ?
#
loop_
_entity_poly.entity_id
_entity_poly.type
_entity_poly.pdbx_seq_one_letter_code
_entity_poly.pdbx_strand_id
1 'polypeptide(L)'
;MEPITINNLTFAYPGQEPLFNHCDLNISSDWKLGLLGRNGRGKTTLLKILQKQLSFQGSIQTNLKFNYYPLVIREPDDYTLNVLMRSGYQGEQWQIERELNLMATPTELLRQPFSSLSGGEQTRVMLATLFAQDGSFPLLDEPTNHLDQDGRK
;
A
#
# COMPACT_ATOMS: atom_id res chain seq x y z
N MET A 1 6.36 15.13 -13.02
CA MET A 1 5.53 14.65 -11.89
C MET A 1 6.00 15.38 -10.64
N GLU A 2 5.10 15.65 -9.70
CA GLU A 2 5.37 16.55 -8.56
C GLU A 2 5.80 15.78 -7.30
N PRO A 3 6.70 16.35 -6.48
CA PRO A 3 7.18 15.69 -5.27
C PRO A 3 6.10 15.63 -4.17
N ILE A 4 6.35 14.80 -3.14
CA ILE A 4 5.68 14.88 -1.85
C ILE A 4 6.58 15.72 -0.95
N THR A 5 6.16 16.94 -0.64
CA THR A 5 6.89 17.84 0.26
C THR A 5 6.21 17.88 1.62
N ILE A 6 6.93 17.46 2.64
CA ILE A 6 6.52 17.48 4.03
C ILE A 6 7.35 18.56 4.74
N ASN A 7 6.68 19.54 5.34
CA ASN A 7 7.35 20.60 6.09
C ASN A 7 6.89 20.60 7.55
N ASN A 8 7.85 20.66 8.46
CA ASN A 8 7.66 20.76 9.90
C ASN A 8 6.73 19.69 10.50
N LEU A 9 6.84 18.44 10.03
CA LEU A 9 6.00 17.33 10.50
C LEU A 9 6.29 17.04 11.98
N THR A 10 5.27 17.25 12.81
CA THR A 10 5.28 16.87 14.22
C THR A 10 4.04 16.04 14.54
N PHE A 11 4.26 14.89 15.19
CA PHE A 11 3.20 13.97 15.56
C PHE A 11 3.60 13.12 16.76
N ALA A 12 2.65 12.95 17.69
CA ALA A 12 2.74 12.04 18.82
C ALA A 12 1.38 11.33 19.00
N TYR A 13 1.41 10.07 19.43
CA TYR A 13 0.20 9.46 19.97
C TYR A 13 -0.12 10.06 21.36
N PRO A 14 -1.39 10.11 21.78
CA PRO A 14 -1.77 10.66 23.08
C PRO A 14 -0.96 10.04 24.23
N GLY A 15 -0.30 10.89 25.03
CA GLY A 15 0.49 10.45 26.18
C GLY A 15 1.84 9.79 25.83
N GLN A 16 2.30 9.88 24.58
CA GLN A 16 3.61 9.37 24.16
C GLN A 16 4.55 10.50 23.74
N GLU A 17 5.84 10.22 23.76
CA GLU A 17 6.86 11.09 23.17
C GLU A 17 6.60 11.27 21.65
N PRO A 18 6.98 12.43 21.07
CA PRO A 18 6.85 12.67 19.64
C PRO A 18 7.55 11.60 18.80
N LEU A 19 6.79 10.99 17.89
CA LEU A 19 7.31 10.05 16.90
C LEU A 19 7.98 10.80 15.75
N PHE A 20 7.43 11.96 15.39
CA PHE A 20 8.03 12.93 14.47
C PHE A 20 8.12 14.27 15.18
N ASN A 21 9.23 14.98 15.01
CA ASN A 21 9.51 16.24 15.66
C ASN A 21 10.19 17.19 14.68
N HIS A 22 9.45 18.18 14.18
CA HIS A 22 9.90 19.18 13.21
C HIS A 22 10.62 18.57 12.00
N CYS A 23 10.07 17.49 11.43
CA CYS A 23 10.70 16.77 10.33
C CYS A 23 10.34 17.40 8.96
N ASP A 24 11.35 17.75 8.18
CA ASP A 24 11.21 18.13 6.78
C ASP A 24 11.65 16.98 5.87
N LEU A 25 10.83 16.66 4.86
CA LEU A 25 11.12 15.59 3.92
C LEU A 25 10.64 15.98 2.52
N ASN A 26 11.50 15.79 1.52
CA ASN A 26 11.14 15.96 0.12
C ASN A 26 11.34 14.63 -0.60
N ILE A 27 10.24 14.06 -1.07
CA ILE A 27 10.22 12.80 -1.80
C ILE A 27 9.91 13.12 -3.25
N SER A 28 10.89 12.98 -4.15
CA SER A 28 10.59 13.02 -5.59
C SER A 28 9.66 11.85 -6.00
N SER A 29 8.94 11.96 -7.10
CA SER A 29 8.01 10.93 -7.56
C SER A 29 8.60 10.00 -8.63
N ASP A 30 9.85 10.24 -9.06
CA ASP A 30 10.57 9.52 -10.13
C ASP A 30 11.34 8.28 -9.66
N TRP A 31 11.39 8.05 -8.35
CA TRP A 31 12.13 7.00 -7.68
C TRP A 31 11.16 6.14 -6.85
N LYS A 32 11.42 4.83 -6.84
CA LYS A 32 10.73 3.91 -5.94
C LYS A 32 11.25 4.18 -4.52
N LEU A 33 10.54 5.01 -3.75
CA LEU A 33 10.91 5.26 -2.36
C LEU A 33 10.54 4.06 -1.49
N GLY A 34 11.56 3.37 -0.97
CA GLY A 34 11.40 2.38 0.09
C GLY A 34 11.59 3.02 1.47
N LEU A 35 10.56 3.01 2.32
CA LEU A 35 10.68 3.43 3.72
C LEU A 35 11.32 2.31 4.55
N LEU A 36 12.64 2.40 4.76
CA LEU A 36 13.39 1.46 5.58
C LEU A 36 13.48 1.97 7.03
N GLY A 37 13.35 1.04 7.98
CA GLY A 37 13.43 1.35 9.41
C GLY A 37 13.09 0.14 10.26
N ARG A 38 13.54 0.14 11.52
CA ARG A 38 13.15 -0.91 12.49
C ARG A 38 11.65 -0.82 12.80
N ASN A 39 11.05 -1.94 13.21
CA ASN A 39 9.65 -1.95 13.66
C ASN A 39 9.48 -0.96 14.82
N GLY A 40 8.33 -0.26 14.86
CA GLY A 40 8.03 0.75 15.88
C GLY A 40 8.64 2.14 15.64
N ARG A 41 9.32 2.40 14.51
CA ARG A 41 9.89 3.72 14.17
C ARG A 41 8.93 4.67 13.44
N GLY A 42 7.66 4.29 13.29
CA GLY A 42 6.62 5.17 12.75
C GLY A 42 6.41 5.12 11.24
N LYS A 43 6.92 4.10 10.54
CA LYS A 43 6.67 3.90 9.10
C LYS A 43 5.17 3.84 8.78
N THR A 44 4.44 2.91 9.39
CA THR A 44 2.98 2.82 9.30
C THR A 44 2.30 4.13 9.69
N THR A 45 2.78 4.82 10.72
CA THR A 45 2.24 6.13 11.14
C THR A 45 2.40 7.17 10.04
N LEU A 46 3.57 7.26 9.40
CA LEU A 46 3.81 8.15 8.27
C LEU A 46 2.88 7.83 7.10
N LEU A 47 2.69 6.55 6.77
CA LEU A 47 1.77 6.13 5.71
C LEU A 47 0.31 6.49 6.03
N LYS A 48 -0.11 6.39 7.29
CA LYS A 48 -1.45 6.82 7.75
C LYS A 48 -1.62 8.35 7.67
N ILE A 49 -0.58 9.10 8.00
CA ILE A 49 -0.54 10.57 7.85
C ILE A 49 -0.67 10.96 6.37
N LEU A 50 0.09 10.31 5.47
CA LEU A 50 -0.01 10.54 4.02
C LEU A 50 -1.41 10.22 3.46
N GLN A 51 -2.08 9.21 4.01
CA GLN A 51 -3.48 8.89 3.71
C GLN A 51 -4.50 9.81 4.39
N LYS A 52 -4.06 10.85 5.11
CA LYS A 52 -4.91 11.79 5.86
C LYS A 52 -5.77 11.12 6.94
N GLN A 53 -5.33 9.97 7.45
CA GLN A 53 -6.05 9.21 8.50
C GLN A 53 -5.68 9.67 9.91
N LEU A 54 -4.61 10.44 10.07
CA LEU A 54 -4.13 10.98 11.35
C LEU A 54 -3.95 12.49 11.24
N SER A 55 -4.34 13.20 12.30
CA SER A 55 -4.06 14.64 12.45
C SER A 55 -2.61 14.85 12.90
N PHE A 56 -1.93 15.84 12.32
CA PHE A 56 -0.52 16.16 12.59
C PHE A 56 -0.31 17.68 12.55
N GLN A 57 0.84 18.15 13.04
CA GLN A 57 1.29 19.54 12.87
C GLN A 57 2.28 19.65 11.71
N GLY A 58 2.27 20.78 11.02
CA GLY A 58 3.08 21.02 9.82
C GLY A 58 2.22 21.02 8.55
N SER A 59 2.81 20.69 7.40
CA SER A 59 2.09 20.63 6.12
C SER A 59 2.63 19.51 5.22
N ILE A 60 1.73 18.95 4.41
CA ILE A 60 2.08 18.01 3.34
C ILE A 60 1.49 18.57 2.04
N GLN A 61 2.34 18.83 1.06
CA GLN A 61 1.99 19.32 -0.26
C GLN A 61 2.29 18.24 -1.30
N THR A 62 1.25 17.79 -1.99
CA THR A 62 1.36 16.83 -3.10
C THR A 62 0.04 16.79 -3.89
N ASN A 63 0.15 16.61 -5.20
CA ASN A 63 -1.00 16.32 -6.08
C ASN A 63 -1.16 14.82 -6.36
N LEU A 64 -0.34 13.98 -5.75
CA LEU A 64 -0.42 12.52 -5.90
C LEU A 64 -1.63 11.97 -5.13
N LYS A 65 -2.29 10.98 -5.74
CA LYS A 65 -3.22 10.09 -5.03
C LYS A 65 -2.44 8.91 -4.47
N PHE A 66 -2.73 8.49 -3.25
CA PHE A 66 -2.04 7.36 -2.63
C PHE A 66 -2.92 6.12 -2.64
N ASN A 67 -2.33 4.98 -3.00
CA ASN A 67 -2.95 3.68 -2.77
C ASN A 67 -2.11 2.91 -1.77
N TYR A 68 -2.76 2.19 -0.87
CA TYR A 68 -2.11 1.56 0.27
C TYR A 68 -2.16 0.04 0.20
N TYR A 69 -1.04 -0.59 0.53
CA TYR A 69 -0.95 -2.02 0.79
C TYR A 69 -0.73 -2.27 2.30
N PRO A 70 -1.41 -3.26 2.90
CA PRO A 70 -2.35 -4.19 2.27
C PRO A 70 -3.70 -3.54 1.92
N LEU A 71 -4.35 -4.04 0.87
CA LEU A 71 -5.69 -3.61 0.48
C LEU A 71 -6.70 -4.01 1.57
N VAL A 72 -7.73 -3.19 1.76
CA VAL A 72 -8.82 -3.53 2.67
C VAL A 72 -9.72 -4.55 1.98
N ILE A 73 -9.64 -5.80 2.44
CA ILE A 73 -10.44 -6.92 1.93
C ILE A 73 -11.81 -6.94 2.63
N ARG A 74 -12.88 -7.06 1.84
CA ARG A 74 -14.26 -7.20 2.30
C ARG A 74 -14.91 -8.35 1.53
N GLU A 75 -15.74 -9.14 2.23
CA GLU A 75 -16.46 -10.28 1.64
C GLU A 75 -15.52 -11.26 0.92
N PRO A 76 -14.53 -11.85 1.63
CA PRO A 76 -13.45 -12.62 0.99
C PRO A 76 -13.92 -13.91 0.34
N ASP A 77 -15.15 -14.36 0.58
CA ASP A 77 -15.71 -15.57 -0.03
C ASP A 77 -16.27 -15.34 -1.45
N ASP A 78 -16.32 -14.09 -1.92
CA ASP A 78 -16.63 -13.75 -3.32
C ASP A 78 -15.39 -13.88 -4.22
N TYR A 79 -15.59 -13.90 -5.53
CA TYR A 79 -14.54 -13.90 -6.52
C TYR A 79 -13.53 -12.79 -6.26
N THR A 80 -12.26 -13.16 -6.33
CA THR A 80 -11.11 -12.28 -6.07
C THR A 80 -11.22 -10.98 -6.85
N LEU A 81 -11.64 -11.01 -8.12
CA LEU A 81 -11.88 -9.79 -8.89
C LEU A 81 -12.88 -8.85 -8.20
N ASN A 82 -14.05 -9.35 -7.79
CA ASN A 82 -15.07 -8.56 -7.12
C ASN A 82 -14.56 -7.97 -5.80
N VAL A 83 -13.82 -8.77 -5.03
CA VAL A 83 -13.17 -8.34 -3.78
C VAL A 83 -12.21 -7.17 -4.03
N LEU A 84 -11.37 -7.27 -5.07
CA LEU A 84 -10.41 -6.23 -5.44
C LEU A 84 -11.10 -4.96 -5.96
N MET A 85 -12.16 -5.08 -6.75
CA MET A 85 -12.96 -3.92 -7.17
C MET A 85 -13.56 -3.20 -5.95
N ARG A 86 -14.03 -3.94 -4.94
CA ARG A 86 -14.57 -3.37 -3.69
C ARG A 86 -13.51 -2.74 -2.78
N SER A 87 -12.23 -3.04 -2.99
CA SER A 87 -11.14 -2.42 -2.21
C SER A 87 -10.85 -0.97 -2.62
N GLY A 88 -11.54 -0.45 -3.65
CA GLY A 88 -11.35 0.89 -4.18
C GLY A 88 -10.53 0.95 -5.46
N TYR A 89 -10.23 -0.19 -6.09
CA TYR A 89 -9.66 -0.23 -7.43
C TYR A 89 -10.67 0.31 -8.46
N GLN A 90 -10.21 1.22 -9.31
CA GLN A 90 -11.05 1.93 -10.30
C GLN A 90 -10.72 1.57 -11.75
N GLY A 91 -9.77 0.66 -11.97
CA GLY A 91 -9.38 0.24 -13.31
C GLY A 91 -10.18 -0.96 -13.81
N GLU A 92 -9.73 -1.50 -14.93
CA GLU A 92 -10.34 -2.64 -15.62
C GLU A 92 -9.61 -3.94 -15.29
N GLN A 93 -10.32 -5.07 -15.39
CA GLN A 93 -9.77 -6.41 -15.11
C GLN A 93 -8.48 -6.70 -15.89
N TRP A 94 -8.40 -6.31 -17.16
CA TRP A 94 -7.23 -6.58 -18.01
C TRP A 94 -5.94 -5.93 -17.50
N GLN A 95 -6.04 -4.82 -16.75
CA GLN A 95 -4.88 -4.17 -16.15
C GLN A 95 -4.33 -5.00 -14.98
N ILE A 96 -5.22 -5.57 -14.15
CA ILE A 96 -4.83 -6.50 -13.08
C ILE A 96 -4.20 -7.76 -13.71
N GLU A 97 -4.83 -8.32 -14.75
CA GLU A 97 -4.30 -9.48 -15.48
C GLU A 97 -2.92 -9.21 -16.08
N ARG A 98 -2.69 -8.02 -16.64
CA ARG A 98 -1.36 -7.61 -17.12
C ARG A 98 -0.32 -7.67 -16.01
N GLU A 99 -0.60 -7.07 -14.85
CA GLU A 99 0.35 -7.07 -13.73
C GLU A 99 0.56 -8.48 -13.14
N LEU A 100 -0.49 -9.31 -13.08
CA LEU A 100 -0.37 -10.72 -12.67
C LEU A 100 0.56 -11.50 -13.61
N ASN A 101 0.42 -11.31 -14.92
CA ASN A 101 1.29 -11.94 -15.92
C ASN A 101 2.75 -11.47 -15.76
N LEU A 102 2.98 -10.17 -15.51
CA LEU A 102 4.32 -9.64 -15.23
C LEU A 102 4.95 -10.23 -13.96
N MET A 103 4.12 -10.63 -12.99
CA MET A 103 4.52 -11.33 -11.76
C MET A 103 4.58 -12.86 -11.91
N ALA A 104 4.39 -13.41 -13.11
CA ALA A 104 4.28 -14.86 -13.35
C ALA A 104 3.21 -15.54 -12.47
N THR A 105 2.07 -14.88 -12.28
CA THR A 105 0.96 -15.35 -11.45
C THR A 105 -0.24 -15.73 -12.31
N PRO A 106 -0.89 -16.89 -12.10
CA PRO A 106 -2.07 -17.29 -12.86
C PRO A 106 -3.21 -16.28 -12.73
N THR A 107 -3.85 -15.95 -13.84
CA THR A 107 -4.99 -15.00 -13.86
C THR A 107 -6.29 -15.66 -13.40
N GLU A 108 -6.34 -17.00 -13.41
CA GLU A 108 -7.47 -17.82 -12.96
C GLU A 108 -7.82 -17.57 -11.50
N LEU A 109 -6.86 -17.10 -10.69
CA LEU A 109 -7.07 -16.71 -9.29
C LEU A 109 -8.16 -15.63 -9.16
N LEU A 110 -8.32 -14.75 -10.16
CA LEU A 110 -9.36 -13.73 -10.19
C LEU A 110 -10.78 -14.32 -10.17
N ARG A 111 -10.94 -15.57 -10.63
CA ARG A 111 -12.21 -16.32 -10.70
C ARG A 111 -12.41 -17.29 -9.53
N GLN A 112 -11.56 -17.22 -8.51
CA GLN A 112 -11.66 -18.02 -7.30
C GLN A 112 -12.03 -17.11 -6.11
N PRO A 113 -12.71 -17.65 -5.08
CA PRO A 113 -12.91 -16.92 -3.82
C PRO A 113 -11.59 -16.41 -3.25
N PHE A 114 -11.51 -15.16 -2.81
CA PHE A 114 -10.27 -14.60 -2.24
C PHE A 114 -9.79 -15.40 -1.02
N SER A 115 -10.72 -15.88 -0.19
CA SER A 115 -10.45 -16.70 1.00
C SER A 115 -9.82 -18.06 0.68
N SER A 116 -9.95 -18.55 -0.56
CA SER A 116 -9.36 -19.82 -1.02
C SER A 116 -7.90 -19.71 -1.46
N LEU A 117 -7.41 -18.49 -1.68
CA LEU A 117 -6.04 -18.23 -2.12
C LEU A 117 -5.04 -18.44 -0.97
N SER A 118 -3.85 -18.97 -1.29
CA SER A 118 -2.73 -18.99 -0.34
C SER A 118 -2.27 -17.57 0.02
N GLY A 119 -1.56 -17.41 1.15
CA GLY A 119 -1.06 -16.09 1.58
C GLY A 119 -0.15 -15.41 0.52
N GLY A 120 0.68 -16.20 -0.17
CA GLY A 120 1.50 -15.71 -1.28
C GLY A 120 0.67 -15.32 -2.52
N GLU A 121 -0.41 -16.04 -2.83
CA GLU A 121 -1.34 -15.67 -3.90
C GLU A 121 -2.13 -14.41 -3.57
N GLN A 122 -2.67 -14.30 -2.34
CA GLN A 122 -3.33 -13.09 -1.85
C GLN A 122 -2.42 -11.87 -1.96
N THR A 123 -1.15 -12.01 -1.55
CA THR A 123 -0.13 -10.95 -1.66
C THR A 123 0.05 -10.53 -3.12
N ARG A 124 0.19 -11.48 -4.04
CA ARG A 124 0.40 -11.21 -5.47
C ARG A 124 -0.81 -10.53 -6.12
N VAL A 125 -2.04 -10.98 -5.86
CA VAL A 125 -3.24 -10.35 -6.43
C VAL A 125 -3.45 -8.93 -5.89
N MET A 126 -3.16 -8.68 -4.62
CA MET A 126 -3.22 -7.33 -4.04
C MET A 126 -2.14 -6.40 -4.61
N LEU A 127 -0.90 -6.88 -4.76
CA LEU A 127 0.18 -6.09 -5.36
C LEU A 127 -0.08 -5.81 -6.85
N ALA A 128 -0.58 -6.80 -7.60
CA ALA A 128 -0.96 -6.62 -9.00
C ALA A 128 -2.04 -5.54 -9.13
N THR A 129 -3.05 -5.57 -8.26
CA THR A 129 -4.10 -4.53 -8.21
C THR A 129 -3.53 -3.15 -7.91
N LEU A 130 -2.60 -3.06 -6.97
CA LEU A 130 -1.94 -1.81 -6.61
C LEU A 130 -1.15 -1.21 -7.79
N PHE A 131 -0.39 -2.03 -8.51
CA PHE A 131 0.40 -1.58 -9.66
C PHE A 131 -0.42 -1.35 -10.93
N ALA A 132 -1.57 -2.01 -11.06
CA ALA A 132 -2.51 -1.81 -12.16
C ALA A 132 -3.23 -0.47 -12.08
N GLN A 133 -3.13 0.25 -10.95
CA GLN A 133 -3.84 1.51 -10.74
C GLN A 133 -3.01 2.72 -11.16
N ASP A 134 -3.29 3.19 -12.37
CA ASP A 134 -2.63 4.37 -12.94
C ASP A 134 -2.91 5.66 -12.14
N GLY A 135 -1.97 6.60 -12.21
CA GLY A 135 -2.13 7.93 -11.60
C GLY A 135 -2.12 7.95 -10.07
N SER A 136 -1.60 6.89 -9.45
CA SER A 136 -1.47 6.76 -7.99
C SER A 136 -0.05 6.40 -7.57
N PHE A 137 0.35 6.84 -6.38
CA PHE A 137 1.61 6.52 -5.76
C PHE A 137 1.41 5.37 -4.76
N PRO A 138 2.04 4.19 -4.96
CA PRO A 138 1.87 3.05 -4.08
C PRO A 138 2.58 3.26 -2.74
N LEU A 139 1.87 3.07 -1.65
CA LEU A 139 2.37 3.03 -0.28
C LEU A 139 2.38 1.59 0.20
N LEU A 140 3.57 1.02 0.38
CA LEU A 140 3.75 -0.38 0.79
C LEU A 140 4.11 -0.45 2.28
N ASP A 141 3.20 -0.98 3.11
CA ASP A 141 3.52 -1.31 4.50
C ASP A 141 3.81 -2.80 4.65
N GLU A 142 5.07 -3.13 4.96
CA GLU A 142 5.58 -4.49 5.19
C GLU A 142 5.08 -5.56 4.18
N PRO A 143 5.27 -5.36 2.85
CA PRO A 143 4.73 -6.25 1.83
C PRO A 143 5.30 -7.67 1.84
N THR A 144 6.43 -7.89 2.52
CA THR A 144 7.12 -9.19 2.58
C THR A 144 6.70 -10.07 3.75
N ASN A 145 5.94 -9.57 4.73
CA ASN A 145 5.58 -10.33 5.94
C ASN A 145 4.87 -11.66 5.65
N HIS A 146 4.09 -11.72 4.58
CA HIS A 146 3.37 -12.93 4.16
C HIS A 146 4.20 -13.84 3.25
N LEU A 147 5.25 -13.33 2.61
CA LEU A 147 6.14 -14.11 1.74
C LEU A 147 7.13 -14.95 2.56
N ASP A 148 7.53 -14.48 3.75
CA ASP A 148 8.48 -15.18 4.62
C ASP A 148 7.89 -16.44 5.29
N GLN A 149 6.56 -16.59 5.30
CA GLN A 149 5.91 -17.79 5.86
C GLN A 149 6.07 -19.01 4.94
N ASP A 150 6.21 -18.81 3.63
CA ASP A 150 6.42 -19.89 2.65
C ASP A 150 7.89 -20.33 2.54
N GLY A 151 8.84 -19.50 3.00
CA GLY A 151 10.28 -19.74 2.92
C GLY A 151 10.90 -20.56 4.05
N ARG A 152 10.12 -20.95 5.07
CA ARG A 152 10.56 -21.85 6.15
C ARG A 152 10.06 -23.27 5.90
N LYS A 153 10.73 -23.99 5.00
CA LYS A 153 10.71 -25.45 4.95
C LYS A 153 12.13 -25.98 5.00
#